data_AF-A0A437RQZ0-F1
#
_entry.id   AF-A0A437RQZ0-F1
#
_cell.length_a   1.000
_cell.length_b   1.000
_cell.length_c   1.000
_cell.angle_alpha   90.00
_cell.angle_beta   90.00
_cell.angle_gamma   90.00
#
_symmetry.space_group_name_H-M   'P 1'
#
loop_
_entity.id
_entity.type
_entity.pdbx_description
1 polymer ?
#
loop_
_entity_poly.entity_id
_entity_poly.type
_entity_poly.pdbx_seq_one_letter_code
_entity_poly.pdbx_strand_id
1 'polypeptide(L)'
;MQFSESFEGDYRIYVGAVESTRGDGYIAAMVLKRMQGGSIDAGVAFRDDSLACGYRWPSADEAMQYAMNRARELIRKRSPALAC
;
A
#
# COMPACT_ATOMS: atom_id res chain seq x y z
N MET A 1 -10.07 -1.28 -12.25
CA MET A 1 -9.54 -1.06 -10.89
C MET A 1 -9.16 -2.40 -10.29
N GLN A 2 -7.87 -2.65 -10.07
CA GLN A 2 -7.36 -3.88 -9.46
C GLN A 2 -6.92 -3.57 -8.03
N PHE A 3 -7.16 -4.50 -7.09
CA PHE A 3 -6.67 -4.36 -5.72
C PHE A 3 -6.22 -5.72 -5.19
N SER A 4 -5.24 -5.67 -4.29
CA SER A 4 -4.77 -6.84 -3.55
C SER A 4 -4.63 -6.47 -2.09
N GLU A 5 -4.95 -7.44 -1.25
CA GLU A 5 -4.85 -7.36 0.19
C GLU A 5 -3.82 -8.38 0.67
N SER A 6 -2.94 -7.95 1.55
CA SER A 6 -1.99 -8.83 2.21
C SER A 6 -1.83 -8.46 3.69
N PHE A 7 -1.32 -9.40 4.47
CA PHE A 7 -1.06 -9.21 5.89
C PHE A 7 0.42 -9.42 6.15
N GLU A 8 1.06 -8.48 6.85
CA GLU A 8 2.44 -8.62 7.33
C GLU A 8 2.54 -8.20 8.81
N GLY A 9 2.77 -9.19 9.68
CA GLY A 9 2.81 -8.99 11.12
C GLY A 9 1.50 -8.41 11.65
N ASP A 10 1.60 -7.29 12.36
CA ASP A 10 0.45 -6.53 12.88
C ASP A 10 -0.10 -5.52 11.87
N TYR A 11 0.23 -5.62 10.59
CA TYR A 11 -0.21 -4.67 9.57
C TYR A 11 -0.99 -5.38 8.46
N ARG A 12 -2.14 -4.80 8.11
CA ARG A 12 -2.93 -5.15 6.94
C ARG A 12 -2.63 -4.16 5.83
N ILE A 13 -2.13 -4.68 4.73
CA ILE A 13 -1.72 -3.94 3.54
C ILE A 13 -2.84 -4.05 2.51
N TYR A 14 -3.29 -2.90 2.03
CA TYR A 14 -4.17 -2.78 0.88
C TYR A 14 -3.39 -2.07 -0.21
N VAL A 15 -3.28 -2.68 -1.38
CA VAL A 15 -2.70 -2.05 -2.57
C VAL A 15 -3.74 -2.04 -3.68
N GLY A 16 -3.73 -1.00 -4.50
CA GLY A 16 -4.63 -0.87 -5.63
C GLY A 16 -3.96 -0.20 -6.81
N ALA A 17 -4.36 -0.60 -8.00
CA ALA A 17 -4.10 0.09 -9.24
C ALA A 17 -5.42 0.69 -9.76
N VAL A 18 -5.44 2.01 -9.84
CA VAL A 18 -6.55 2.79 -10.37
C VAL A 18 -6.19 3.22 -11.77
N GLU A 19 -6.99 2.83 -12.75
CA GLU A 19 -6.80 3.30 -14.12
C GLU A 19 -7.12 4.79 -14.19
N SER A 20 -6.25 5.56 -14.83
CA SER A 20 -6.50 6.98 -15.06
C SER A 20 -7.61 7.15 -16.10
N THR A 21 -8.50 8.11 -15.88
CA THR A 21 -9.67 8.38 -16.75
C THR A 21 -9.31 8.70 -18.20
N ARG A 22 -8.05 9.04 -18.49
CA ARG A 22 -7.55 9.31 -19.85
C ARG A 22 -6.92 8.09 -20.51
N GLY A 23 -6.91 6.93 -19.85
CA GLY A 23 -6.22 5.73 -20.34
C GLY A 23 -4.71 5.88 -20.41
N ASP A 24 -4.14 6.89 -19.75
CA ASP A 24 -2.71 7.22 -19.76
C ASP A 24 -1.90 6.44 -18.70
N GLY A 25 -2.43 5.28 -18.28
CA GLY A 25 -1.80 4.34 -17.37
C GLY A 25 -2.56 4.16 -16.06
N TYR A 26 -1.88 3.55 -15.10
CA TYR A 26 -2.42 3.21 -13.79
C TYR A 26 -1.73 4.03 -12.73
N ILE A 27 -2.48 4.46 -11.72
CA ILE A 27 -1.98 5.10 -10.52
C ILE A 27 -2.02 4.06 -9.41
N ALA A 28 -0.88 3.86 -8.75
CA ALA A 28 -0.80 3.04 -7.56
C ALA A 28 -1.40 3.77 -6.36
N ALA A 29 -2.14 3.04 -5.54
CA ALA A 29 -2.64 3.50 -4.25
C ALA A 29 -2.33 2.42 -3.21
N MET A 30 -2.06 2.82 -1.97
CA MET A 30 -1.90 1.89 -0.87
C MET A 30 -2.45 2.44 0.45
N VAL A 31 -2.91 1.51 1.29
CA VAL A 31 -3.37 1.79 2.65
C VAL A 31 -2.78 0.73 3.57
N LEU A 32 -2.08 1.16 4.61
CA LEU A 32 -1.64 0.33 5.71
C LEU A 32 -2.55 0.58 6.90
N LYS A 33 -3.18 -0.48 7.38
CA LYS A 33 -3.87 -0.47 8.67
C LYS A 33 -3.04 -1.25 9.66
N ARG A 34 -2.75 -0.67 10.81
CA ARG A 34 -2.15 -1.43 11.92
C ARG A 34 -3.28 -2.13 12.64
N MET A 35 -3.17 -3.41 12.93
CA MET A 35 -4.11 -4.18 13.74
C MET A 35 -3.58 -4.22 15.18
N GLN A 36 -3.99 -3.29 16.04
CA GLN A 36 -3.70 -3.39 17.47
C GLN A 36 -4.63 -4.44 18.10
N GLY A 37 -4.07 -5.55 18.58
CA GLY A 37 -4.71 -6.46 19.53
C GLY A 37 -6.13 -6.90 19.17
N GLY A 38 -6.38 -7.33 17.93
CA GLY A 38 -7.66 -7.92 17.53
C GLY A 38 -8.82 -6.94 17.30
N SER A 39 -8.59 -5.62 17.40
CA SER A 39 -9.63 -4.63 17.12
C SER A 39 -9.63 -4.25 15.63
N ILE A 40 -10.77 -4.46 14.95
CA ILE A 40 -11.02 -4.09 13.54
C ILE A 40 -10.90 -2.56 13.33
N ASP A 41 -10.95 -1.80 14.43
CA ASP A 41 -10.94 -0.33 14.46
C ASP A 41 -9.55 0.30 14.56
N ALA A 42 -8.51 -0.51 14.45
CA ALA A 42 -7.17 0.02 14.49
C ALA A 42 -6.90 0.84 13.20
N GLY A 43 -6.79 2.15 13.39
CA GLY A 43 -6.90 3.16 12.35
C GLY A 43 -5.89 3.02 11.20
N VAL A 44 -6.13 3.79 10.14
CA VAL A 44 -5.21 3.90 9.01
C VAL A 44 -3.86 4.43 9.49
N ALA A 45 -2.85 3.56 9.52
CA ALA A 45 -1.49 3.89 9.96
C ALA A 45 -0.72 4.65 8.87
N PHE A 46 -1.08 4.40 7.61
CA PHE A 46 -0.53 5.08 6.44
C PHE A 46 -1.52 4.95 5.27
N ARG A 47 -1.75 6.03 4.52
CA ARG A 47 -2.51 6.00 3.27
C ARG A 47 -1.82 6.91 2.27
N ASP A 48 -1.67 6.40 1.05
CA ASP A 48 -1.17 7.16 -0.08
C ASP A 48 -1.99 6.76 -1.31
N ASP A 49 -2.78 7.71 -1.78
CA ASP A 49 -3.70 7.59 -2.91
C ASP A 49 -3.07 8.06 -4.23
N SER A 50 -1.86 8.63 -4.19
CA SER A 50 -1.10 9.10 -5.35
C SER A 50 0.35 8.66 -5.23
N LEU A 51 0.58 7.34 -5.14
CA LEU A 51 1.93 6.81 -4.95
C LEU A 51 2.88 7.34 -6.03
N ALA A 52 4.11 7.65 -5.63
CA ALA A 52 5.12 8.26 -6.48
C ALA A 52 4.65 9.58 -7.15
N CYS A 53 3.93 10.42 -6.40
CA CYS A 53 3.46 11.74 -6.85
C CYS A 53 2.51 11.67 -8.06
N GLY A 54 1.73 10.59 -8.17
CA GLY A 54 0.83 10.37 -9.30
C GLY A 54 1.51 9.85 -10.56
N TYR A 55 2.69 9.22 -10.42
CA TYR A 55 3.32 8.49 -11.51
C TYR A 55 2.34 7.50 -12.14
N ARG A 56 2.42 7.35 -13.46
CA ARG A 56 1.53 6.46 -14.22
C ARG A 56 2.31 5.26 -14.70
N TRP A 57 1.97 4.11 -14.12
CA TRP A 57 2.52 2.85 -14.53
C TRP A 57 1.86 2.39 -15.84
N PRO A 58 2.62 1.78 -16.76
CA PRO A 58 2.10 1.27 -18.03
C PRO A 58 1.16 0.08 -17.81
N SER A 59 1.30 -0.64 -16.70
CA SER A 59 0.44 -1.77 -16.33
C SER A 59 -0.04 -1.69 -14.89
N ALA A 60 -1.22 -2.27 -14.62
CA ALA A 60 -1.77 -2.37 -13.28
C ALA A 60 -0.88 -3.23 -12.36
N ASP A 61 -0.26 -4.27 -12.92
CA ASP A 61 0.63 -5.17 -12.19
C ASP A 61 1.88 -4.43 -11.67
N GLU A 62 2.54 -3.62 -12.51
CA GLU A 62 3.68 -2.82 -12.07
C GLU A 62 3.31 -1.81 -10.97
N ALA A 63 2.15 -1.16 -11.09
CA ALA A 63 1.64 -0.24 -10.07
C ALA A 63 1.44 -0.97 -8.73
N MET A 64 0.83 -2.15 -8.77
CA MET A 64 0.57 -2.96 -7.57
C MET A 64 1.85 -3.53 -6.97
N GLN A 65 2.78 -4.02 -7.78
CA GLN A 65 4.08 -4.50 -7.31
C GLN A 65 4.86 -3.38 -6.61
N TYR A 66 4.87 -2.18 -7.20
CA TYR A 66 5.52 -1.01 -6.59
C TYR A 66 4.87 -0.65 -5.25
N ALA A 67 3.54 -0.56 -5.20
CA ALA A 67 2.80 -0.30 -3.95
C ALA A 67 3.10 -1.35 -2.87
N MET A 68 3.13 -2.63 -3.24
CA MET A 68 3.39 -3.73 -2.30
C MET A 68 4.83 -3.67 -1.76
N ASN A 69 5.81 -3.44 -2.62
CA ASN A 69 7.21 -3.30 -2.20
C ASN A 69 7.37 -2.08 -1.27
N ARG A 70 6.72 -0.96 -1.60
CA ARG A 70 6.77 0.24 -0.76
C ARG A 70 6.10 0.04 0.59
N ALA A 71 4.97 -0.65 0.63
CA ALA A 71 4.27 -1.04 1.87
C ALA A 71 5.18 -1.87 2.78
N ARG A 72 5.83 -2.90 2.22
CA ARG A 72 6.80 -3.76 2.94
C ARG A 72 7.98 -2.96 3.49
N GLU A 73 8.54 -2.06 2.70
CA GLU A 73 9.61 -1.18 3.16
C GLU A 73 9.18 -0.31 4.36
N LEU A 74 7.97 0.25 4.31
CA LEU A 74 7.45 1.08 5.40
C LEU A 74 7.23 0.28 6.68
N ILE A 75 6.68 -0.93 6.55
CA ILE A 75 6.49 -1.83 7.70
C ILE A 75 7.85 -2.20 8.29
N ARG A 76 8.82 -2.59 7.46
CA ARG A 76 10.19 -2.91 7.91
C ARG A 76 10.88 -1.73 8.59
N LYS A 77 10.77 -0.52 8.04
CA LYS A 77 11.36 0.70 8.64
C LYS A 77 10.66 1.14 9.92
N ARG A 78 9.36 0.88 10.05
CA ARG A 78 8.57 1.23 11.25
C ARG A 78 8.56 0.14 12.33
N SER A 79 8.93 -1.09 12.00
CA SER A 79 9.03 -2.18 12.97
C SER A 79 10.06 -1.82 14.04
N PRO A 80 9.65 -1.64 15.31
CA PRO A 80 10.57 -1.39 16.42
C PRO A 80 11.46 -2.58 16.76
N ALA A 81 11.26 -3.74 16.11
CA ALA A 81 12.07 -4.95 16.33
C ALA A 81 13.56 -4.79 15.92
N LEU A 82 13.97 -3.64 15.38
CA LEU A 82 15.37 -3.26 15.13
C LEU A 82 15.88 -2.16 16.08
N ALA A 83 15.07 -1.69 17.02
CA ALA A 83 15.55 -0.86 18.12
C ALA A 83 16.03 -1.80 19.23
N CYS A 84 17.33 -2.09 19.20
CA CYS A 84 18.06 -2.84 20.24
C CYS A 84 17.93 -2.19 21.62
#